data_AF-A0A7S2PEK7-F1
#
_entry.id   AF-A0A7S2PEK7-F1
#
_cell.length_a   1.000
_cell.length_b   1.000
_cell.length_c   1.000
_cell.angle_alpha   90.00
_cell.angle_beta   90.00
_cell.angle_gamma   90.00
#
_symmetry.space_group_name_H-M   'P 1'
#
loop_
_entity.id
_entity.type
_entity.pdbx_description
1 polymer ?
#
loop_
_entity_poly.entity_id
_entity_poly.type
_entity_poly.pdbx_seq_one_letter_code
_entity_poly.pdbx_strand_id
1 'polypeptide(L)'
;AYQGIRLRGADQTVLVSGESGAGKTETTKFVMRFLALAGTGGAEASMSALERQVLDSIPVIEALGNARTLRNDNSSRFGKYIELQFGRADGFDTWDASGVAHAAPMRLVGAR
;
A
#
# COMPACT_ATOMS: atom_id res chain seq x y z
N ALA A 1 9.83 4.40 -2.20
CA ALA A 1 9.36 3.00 -2.31
C ALA A 1 8.95 2.64 -3.74
N TYR A 2 7.81 3.09 -4.28
CA TYR A 2 7.30 2.66 -5.60
C TYR A 2 8.32 2.74 -6.76
N GLN A 3 9.08 3.84 -6.88
CA GLN A 3 10.13 3.94 -7.90
C GLN A 3 11.25 2.89 -7.74
N GLY A 4 11.54 2.45 -6.51
CA GLY A 4 12.49 1.36 -6.26
C GLY A 4 11.97 0.03 -6.79
N ILE A 5 10.68 -0.25 -6.62
CA ILE A 5 10.00 -1.41 -7.21
C ILE A 5 10.03 -1.31 -8.74
N ARG A 6 9.63 -0.16 -9.29
CA ARG A 6 9.50 0.05 -10.74
C ARG A 6 10.84 0.04 -11.50
N LEU A 7 11.85 0.74 -10.98
CA LEU A 7 13.10 0.97 -11.70
C LEU A 7 14.18 -0.07 -11.38
N ARG A 8 14.16 -0.65 -10.17
CA ARG A 8 15.18 -1.61 -9.72
C ARG A 8 14.66 -3.02 -9.51
N GLY A 9 13.33 -3.24 -9.57
CA GLY A 9 12.73 -4.56 -9.31
C GLY A 9 13.03 -5.09 -7.91
N ALA A 10 13.30 -4.20 -6.94
CA ALA A 10 13.73 -4.57 -5.60
C ALA A 10 12.63 -4.32 -4.58
N ASP A 11 12.47 -5.25 -3.63
CA ASP A 11 11.52 -5.14 -2.52
C ASP A 11 11.78 -3.89 -1.68
N GLN A 12 10.70 -3.29 -1.16
CA GLN A 12 10.76 -2.05 -0.40
C GLN A 12 9.98 -2.18 0.90
N THR A 13 10.49 -1.57 1.96
CA THR A 13 9.81 -1.51 3.26
C THR A 13 9.56 -0.07 3.64
N VAL A 14 8.35 0.21 4.12
CA VAL A 14 7.98 1.51 4.71
C VAL A 14 7.66 1.25 6.18
N LEU A 15 8.48 1.82 7.08
CA LEU A 15 8.25 1.76 8.52
C LEU A 15 7.51 3.03 8.96
N VAL A 16 6.33 2.84 9.56
CA VAL A 16 5.56 3.93 10.18
C VAL A 16 5.66 3.79 11.70
N SER A 17 6.55 4.56 12.31
CA SER A 17 6.79 4.57 13.76
C SER A 17 6.27 5.87 14.40
N GLY A 18 6.10 5.85 15.73
CA GLY A 18 5.67 7.02 16.48
C GLY A 18 4.94 6.63 17.77
N GLU A 19 4.76 7.61 18.65
CA GLU A 19 4.03 7.43 19.90
C GLU A 19 2.55 7.11 19.68
N SER A 20 1.88 6.71 20.77
CA SER A 20 0.45 6.45 20.72
C SER A 20 -0.32 7.73 20.39
N GLY A 21 -1.24 7.67 19.42
CA GLY A 21 -1.98 8.86 18.94
C GLY A 21 -1.29 9.67 17.84
N ALA A 22 -0.04 9.37 17.48
CA ALA A 22 0.71 10.12 16.45
C ALA A 22 0.22 9.95 15.00
N GLY A 23 -0.92 9.28 14.77
CA GLY A 23 -1.51 9.12 13.42
C GLY A 23 -0.98 7.96 12.59
N LYS A 24 -0.21 7.02 13.16
CA LYS A 24 0.40 5.88 12.42
C LYS A 24 -0.59 5.11 11.53
N THR A 25 -1.77 4.79 12.05
CA THR A 25 -2.79 4.04 11.30
C THR A 25 -3.30 4.83 10.11
N GLU A 26 -3.62 6.12 10.31
CA GLU A 26 -4.07 7.01 9.22
C GLU A 26 -2.98 7.19 8.16
N THR A 27 -1.73 7.42 8.57
CA THR A 27 -0.58 7.49 7.65
C THR A 27 -0.46 6.22 6.82
N THR A 28 -0.64 5.04 7.44
CA THR A 28 -0.59 3.76 6.73
C THR A 28 -1.68 3.67 5.66
N LYS A 29 -2.90 4.14 5.95
CA LYS A 29 -4.01 4.19 4.96
C LYS A 29 -3.65 5.06 3.75
N PHE A 30 -3.05 6.24 3.98
CA PHE A 30 -2.63 7.13 2.90
C PHE A 30 -1.49 6.55 2.05
N VAL A 31 -0.51 5.92 2.69
CA VAL A 31 0.59 5.25 1.97
C VAL A 31 0.04 4.16 1.07
N MET A 32 -0.88 3.33 1.56
CA MET A 32 -1.52 2.28 0.77
C MET A 32 -2.28 2.82 -0.44
N ARG A 33 -3.13 3.83 -0.24
CA ARG A 33 -3.86 4.54 -1.31
C ARG A 33 -2.92 5.06 -2.39
N PHE A 34 -1.86 5.74 -1.97
CA PHE A 34 -0.87 6.29 -2.89
C PHE A 34 -0.17 5.20 -3.70
N LEU A 35 0.24 4.10 -3.06
CA LEU A 35 0.94 3.01 -3.75
C LEU A 35 0.03 2.27 -4.74
N ALA A 36 -1.26 2.10 -4.41
CA ALA A 36 -2.25 1.51 -5.31
C ALA A 36 -2.47 2.39 -6.56
N LEU A 37 -2.67 3.71 -6.37
CA LEU A 37 -2.84 4.67 -7.46
C LEU A 37 -1.58 4.82 -8.33
N ALA A 38 -0.40 4.82 -7.72
CA ALA A 38 0.86 4.89 -8.47
C ALA A 38 1.04 3.67 -9.39
N GLY A 39 0.51 2.51 -8.98
CA GLY A 39 0.52 1.28 -9.77
C GLY A 39 -0.37 1.31 -11.01
N THR A 40 -1.42 2.14 -11.03
CA THR A 40 -2.39 2.20 -12.13
C THR A 40 -1.99 3.18 -13.24
N GLY A 41 -0.85 3.86 -13.11
CA GLY A 41 -0.37 4.83 -14.09
C GLY A 41 -1.16 6.14 -14.09
N GLY A 42 -1.85 6.48 -13.00
CA GLY A 42 -2.60 7.74 -12.89
C GLY A 42 -3.95 7.74 -13.61
N ALA A 43 -4.37 6.61 -14.20
CA ALA A 43 -5.79 6.42 -14.49
C ALA A 43 -6.55 6.44 -13.16
N GLU A 44 -7.67 7.17 -13.12
CA GLU A 44 -8.69 7.18 -12.06
C GLU A 44 -9.21 5.74 -11.85
N ALA A 45 -8.37 4.93 -11.24
CA ALA A 45 -8.72 3.62 -10.77
C ALA A 45 -9.48 3.91 -9.48
N SER A 46 -10.79 3.66 -9.52
CA SER A 46 -11.54 3.39 -8.31
C SER A 46 -10.70 2.50 -7.40
N MET A 47 -10.68 2.84 -6.10
CA MET A 47 -9.98 2.09 -5.06
C MET A 47 -10.08 0.59 -5.35
N SER A 48 -8.92 -0.05 -5.58
CA SER A 48 -8.92 -1.45 -6.00
C SER A 48 -9.66 -2.29 -4.95
N ALA A 49 -10.37 -3.34 -5.37
CA ALA A 49 -11.11 -4.20 -4.43
C ALA A 49 -10.21 -4.73 -3.30
N LEU A 50 -8.93 -4.99 -3.63
CA LEU A 50 -7.90 -5.41 -2.70
C LEU A 50 -7.55 -4.33 -1.68
N GLU A 51 -7.33 -3.09 -2.13
CA GLU A 51 -7.08 -1.95 -1.24
C GLU A 51 -8.26 -1.73 -0.29
N ARG A 52 -9.48 -1.80 -0.83
CA ARG A 52 -10.71 -1.67 -0.05
C ARG A 52 -10.80 -2.76 1.02
N GLN A 53 -10.52 -4.01 0.66
CA GLN A 53 -10.48 -5.12 1.62
C GLN A 53 -9.47 -4.90 2.75
N VAL A 54 -8.26 -4.42 2.45
CA VAL A 54 -7.26 -4.14 3.51
C VAL A 54 -7.71 -2.96 4.38
N LEU A 55 -8.30 -1.92 3.81
CA LEU A 55 -8.82 -0.78 4.57
C LEU A 55 -10.02 -1.18 5.45
N ASP A 56 -10.93 -2.00 4.92
CA ASP A 56 -12.11 -2.50 5.62
C ASP A 56 -11.74 -3.47 6.76
N SER A 57 -10.56 -4.08 6.72
CA SER A 57 -10.03 -4.88 7.84
C SER A 57 -9.57 -4.04 9.03
N ILE A 58 -9.29 -2.74 8.84
CA ILE A 58 -8.70 -1.89 9.90
C ILE A 58 -9.65 -1.77 11.10
N PRO A 59 -10.94 -1.41 10.96
CA PRO A 59 -11.85 -1.34 12.10
C PRO A 59 -11.93 -2.65 12.90
N VAL A 60 -11.91 -3.80 12.22
CA VAL A 60 -11.96 -5.12 12.86
C VAL A 60 -10.70 -5.37 13.68
N ILE A 61 -9.52 -5.13 13.09
CA ILE A 61 -8.24 -5.33 13.74
C ILE A 61 -8.06 -4.33 14.91
N GLU A 62 -8.53 -3.09 14.75
CA GLU A 62 -8.54 -2.11 15.84
C GLU A 62 -9.46 -2.53 16.98
N ALA A 63 -10.68 -3.00 16.69
CA ALA A 63 -11.60 -3.47 17.71
C ALA A 63 -11.06 -4.67 18.52
N LEU A 64 -10.28 -5.54 17.88
CA LEU A 64 -9.67 -6.71 18.53
C LEU A 64 -8.34 -6.41 19.24
N GLY A 65 -7.55 -5.49 18.69
CA GLY A 65 -6.15 -5.33 19.08
C GLY A 65 -5.81 -4.00 19.74
N ASN A 66 -6.73 -3.03 19.73
CA ASN A 66 -6.54 -1.78 20.46
C ASN A 66 -7.05 -1.91 21.89
N ALA A 67 -6.37 -1.23 22.80
CA ALA A 67 -6.78 -1.14 24.18
C ALA A 67 -6.64 0.29 24.68
N ARG A 68 -7.48 0.63 25.65
CA ARG A 68 -7.31 1.84 26.44
C ARG A 68 -6.06 1.73 27.31
N THR A 69 -5.29 2.80 27.35
CA THR A 69 -4.10 2.96 28.20
C THR A 69 -4.19 4.26 28.99
N LEU A 70 -3.23 4.50 29.88
CA LEU A 70 -3.16 5.76 30.64
C LEU A 70 -2.98 7.02 29.74
N ARG A 71 -2.51 6.87 28.50
CA ARG A 71 -2.13 8.00 27.62
C ARG A 71 -2.88 8.03 26.28
N ASN A 72 -3.54 6.95 25.91
CA ASN A 72 -4.32 6.85 24.67
C ASN A 72 -5.43 5.80 24.85
N ASP A 73 -6.67 6.20 24.59
CA ASP A 73 -7.86 5.35 24.70
C ASP A 73 -8.00 4.34 23.54
N ASN A 74 -7.28 4.54 22.43
CA ASN A 74 -7.28 3.66 21.25
C ASN A 74 -5.85 3.24 20.87
N SER A 75 -5.14 2.60 21.81
CA SER A 75 -3.72 2.28 21.66
C SER A 75 -3.52 0.86 21.13
N SER A 76 -3.04 0.70 19.89
CA SER A 76 -2.75 -0.61 19.30
C SER A 76 -1.72 -1.39 20.11
N ARG A 77 -2.04 -2.63 20.49
CA ARG A 77 -1.18 -3.55 21.27
C ARG A 77 -0.54 -4.65 20.42
N PHE A 78 -0.61 -4.49 19.11
CA PHE A 78 -0.03 -5.39 18.11
C PHE A 78 0.81 -4.57 17.12
N GLY A 79 1.83 -5.21 16.55
CA GLY A 79 2.49 -4.69 15.35
C GLY A 79 1.67 -5.09 14.12
N LYS A 80 1.50 -4.16 13.17
CA LYS A 80 0.85 -4.46 11.88
C LYS A 80 1.91 -4.52 10.80
N TYR A 81 1.99 -5.66 10.12
CA TYR A 81 2.75 -5.83 8.89
C TYR A 81 1.75 -6.02 7.75
N ILE A 82 1.93 -5.29 6.66
CA ILE A 82 1.11 -5.39 5.45
C ILE A 82 2.08 -5.58 4.30
N GLU A 83 1.93 -6.68 3.57
CA GLU A 83 2.67 -6.95 2.36
C GLU A 83 1.83 -6.53 1.15
N LEU A 84 2.37 -5.68 0.28
CA LEU A 84 1.74 -5.32 -0.98
C LEU A 84 2.59 -5.88 -2.12
N GLN A 85 1.97 -6.72 -2.94
CA GLN A 85 2.63 -7.40 -4.04
C GLN A 85 2.39 -6.64 -5.34
N PHE A 86 3.47 -6.26 -6.00
CA PHE A 86 3.42 -5.57 -7.28
C PHE A 86 3.95 -6.48 -8.39
N GLY A 87 3.17 -6.64 -9.45
CA GLY A 87 3.53 -7.43 -10.62
C GLY A 87 3.57 -6.57 -11.88
N ARG A 88 4.29 -7.02 -12.90
CA ARG A 88 4.16 -6.43 -14.24
C ARG A 88 2.79 -6.78 -14.79
N ALA A 89 2.09 -5.79 -15.34
CA ALA A 89 0.93 -6.05 -16.17
C ALA A 89 1.41 -6.85 -17.39
N ASP A 90 1.04 -8.13 -17.41
CA ASP A 90 0.88 -8.96 -18.60
C ASP A 90 2.08 -9.05 -19.55
N GLY A 91 3.32 -9.17 -19.05
CA GLY A 91 4.48 -9.71 -19.79
C GLY A 91 4.92 -9.03 -21.10
N PHE A 92 4.22 -8.01 -21.58
CA PHE A 92 4.53 -7.28 -22.79
C PHE A 92 5.01 -5.88 -22.43
N ASP A 93 6.21 -5.53 -22.90
CA ASP A 93 6.65 -4.14 -22.90
C ASP A 93 5.62 -3.30 -23.66
N THR A 94 5.19 -2.20 -23.06
CA THR A 94 4.29 -1.29 -23.75
C THR A 94 5.11 -0.55 -24.80
N TRP A 95 4.84 -0.81 -26.06
CA TRP A 95 5.44 -0.09 -27.19
C TRP A 95 4.63 1.18 -27.42
N ASP A 96 5.28 2.33 -27.41
CA ASP A 96 4.62 3.56 -27.84
C ASP A 96 4.52 3.63 -29.38
N ALA A 97 3.80 4.63 -29.90
CA ALA A 97 3.65 4.85 -31.34
C ALA A 97 4.98 5.16 -32.07
N SER A 98 6.07 5.39 -31.33
CA SER A 98 7.42 5.56 -31.86
C SER A 98 8.25 4.26 -31.88
N GLY A 99 7.67 3.14 -31.41
CA GLY A 99 8.34 1.85 -31.36
C GLY A 99 9.35 1.75 -30.20
N VAL A 100 9.25 2.62 -29.19
CA VAL A 100 10.09 2.56 -28.00
C VAL A 100 9.39 1.74 -26.93
N ALA A 101 10.09 0.72 -26.42
CA ALA A 101 9.63 -0.08 -25.30
C ALA A 101 9.69 0.74 -24.00
N HIS A 102 8.53 0.96 -23.38
CA HIS A 102 8.42 1.50 -22.03
C HIS A 102 8.20 0.36 -21.05
N ALA A 103 8.91 0.41 -19.93
CA ALA A 103 8.66 -0.50 -18.82
C ALA A 103 7.20 -0.32 -18.35
N ALA A 104 6.38 -1.35 -18.54
CA ALA A 104 5.00 -1.35 -18.10
C ALA A 104 4.92 -1.01 -16.59
N PRO A 105 3.94 -0.21 -16.15
CA PRO A 105 3.79 0.14 -14.74
C PRO A 105 3.58 -1.13 -13.90
N MET A 106 4.23 -1.16 -12.74
CA MET A 106 4.07 -2.23 -11.76
C MET A 106 2.71 -2.08 -11.09
N ARG A 107 1.78 -3.02 -11.31
CA ARG A 107 0.42 -2.99 -10.76
C ARG A 107 0.35 -3.78 -9.46
N LEU A 108 -0.51 -3.36 -8.54
CA LEU A 108 -0.82 -4.14 -7.35
C LEU A 108 -1.53 -5.44 -7.77
N VAL A 109 -0.95 -6.59 -7.45
CA VAL A 109 -1.45 -7.93 -7.80
C VAL A 109 -1.90 -8.74 -6.58
N GLY A 110 -1.52 -8.32 -5.37
CA GLY A 110 -1.86 -9.03 -4.13
C GLY A 110 -1.56 -8.22 -2.88
N ALA A 111 -2.17 -8.60 -1.76
CA ALA A 111 -1.87 -8.08 -0.43
C ALA A 111 -1.99 -9.19 0.62
N ARG A 112 -1.15 -9.14 1.65
CA ARG A 112 -1.17 -10.05 2.81
C ARG A 112 -1.01 -9.30 4.11
#